data_AF-A0A8H5E840-F1
#
_entry.id   AF-A0A8H5E840-F1
#
_cell.length_a   1.000
_cell.length_b   1.000
_cell.length_c   1.000
_cell.angle_alpha   90.00
_cell.angle_beta   90.00
_cell.angle_gamma   90.00
#
_symmetry.space_group_name_H-M   'P 1'
#
loop_
_entity.id
_entity.type
_entity.pdbx_description
1 polymer ?
#
loop_
_entity_poly.entity_id
_entity_poly.type
_entity_poly.pdbx_seq_one_letter_code
_entity_poly.pdbx_strand_id
1 'polypeptide(L)' 'VDDEEKIETLDLTIVVDNAIVEVHANDRFGVATWARSWYADSTDIRFFHKGSGEVSFSNVTIYEGLVDAWPERKR' A
#
# COMPACT_ATOMS: atom_id res chain seq x y z
N VAL A 1 -32.05 -14.71 14.36
CA VAL A 1 -31.57 -14.23 13.06
C VAL A 1 -30.06 -14.37 13.18
N ASP A 2 -29.46 -15.32 12.47
CA ASP A 2 -28.02 -15.56 12.54
C ASP A 2 -27.30 -14.30 12.06
N ASP A 3 -26.65 -13.61 12.98
CA ASP A 3 -25.66 -12.59 12.67
C ASP A 3 -24.41 -13.34 12.17
N GLU A 4 -24.39 -13.75 10.91
CA GLU A 4 -23.13 -14.12 10.26
C GLU A 4 -22.18 -12.92 10.40
N GLU A 5 -21.09 -13.10 11.15
CA GLU A 5 -20.05 -12.09 11.31
C GLU A 5 -19.55 -11.66 9.92
N LYS A 6 -20.06 -10.53 9.44
CA LYS A 6 -19.66 -9.97 8.17
C LYS A 6 -18.24 -9.43 8.32
N ILE A 7 -17.30 -10.10 7.67
CA ILE A 7 -15.91 -9.65 7.60
C ILE A 7 -15.89 -8.28 6.90
N GLU A 8 -15.39 -7.27 7.59
CA GLU A 8 -15.22 -5.93 7.01
C GLU A 8 -14.18 -5.96 5.89
N THR A 9 -14.46 -5.26 4.79
CA THR A 9 -13.50 -5.11 3.69
C THR A 9 -12.28 -4.33 4.16
N LEU A 10 -11.08 -4.83 3.84
CA LEU A 10 -9.84 -4.11 4.05
C LEU A 10 -9.69 -3.02 2.98
N ASP A 11 -9.77 -1.76 3.38
CA ASP A 11 -9.44 -0.62 2.52
C ASP A 11 -8.01 -0.21 2.78
N LEU A 12 -7.14 -0.33 1.77
CA LEU A 12 -5.68 -0.24 1.93
C LEU A 12 -5.09 0.86 1.05
N THR A 13 -4.34 1.76 1.67
CA THR A 13 -3.51 2.76 0.97
C THR A 13 -2.04 2.54 1.33
N ILE A 14 -1.17 2.44 0.32
CA ILE A 14 0.27 2.30 0.50
C ILE A 14 0.95 3.50 -0.19
N VAL A 15 1.71 4.27 0.58
CA VAL A 15 2.55 5.37 0.07
C VAL A 15 4.01 4.92 0.11
N VAL A 16 4.67 4.96 -1.03
CA VAL A 16 6.09 4.64 -1.16
C VAL A 16 6.82 5.91 -1.61
N ASP A 17 7.57 6.53 -0.70
CA ASP A 17 8.45 7.67 -0.97
C ASP A 17 9.90 7.22 -0.83
N ASN A 18 10.45 6.73 -1.95
CA ASN A 18 11.78 6.16 -2.04
C ASN A 18 11.98 5.02 -1.02
N ALA A 19 12.63 5.28 0.12
CA ALA A 19 12.89 4.29 1.15
C ALA A 19 11.81 4.23 2.25
N ILE A 20 10.91 5.21 2.31
CA ILE A 20 9.79 5.23 3.26
C ILE A 20 8.61 4.46 2.67
N VAL A 21 8.02 3.59 3.49
CA VAL A 21 6.75 2.92 3.19
C VAL A 21 5.78 3.22 4.34
N GLU A 22 4.66 3.85 4.00
CA GLU A 22 3.53 4.08 4.90
C GLU A 22 2.33 3.27 4.43
N VAL A 23 1.75 2.49 5.33
CA VAL A 23 0.58 1.65 5.06
C VAL A 23 -0.56 2.10 5.96
N HIS A 24 -1.68 2.45 5.33
CA HIS A 24 -2.91 2.89 5.99
C HIS A 24 -4.02 1.88 5.71
N ALA A 25 -4.84 1.60 6.73
CA ALA A 25 -6.00 0.71 6.58
C ALA A 25 -7.26 1.27 7.25
N ASN A 26 -8.39 1.21 6.51
CA ASN A 26 -9.74 1.54 6.96
C ASN A 26 -9.84 2.88 7.73
N ASP A 27 -9.08 3.90 7.30
CA ASP A 27 -8.99 5.24 7.90
C ASP A 27 -8.68 5.30 9.40
N ARG A 28 -8.24 4.18 10.01
CA ARG A 28 -8.08 4.05 11.47
C ARG A 28 -6.81 3.32 11.90
N PHE A 29 -6.02 2.86 10.94
CA PHE A 29 -4.76 2.19 11.19
C PHE A 29 -3.66 2.77 10.30
N GLY A 30 -2.46 2.89 10.86
CA GLY A 30 -1.27 3.33 10.16
C GLY A 30 -0.01 2.63 10.70
N VAL A 31 0.86 2.19 9.80
CA VAL A 31 2.19 1.68 10.11
C VAL A 31 3.20 2.20 9.09
N ALA A 32 4.36 2.64 9.58
CA ALA A 32 5.43 3.18 8.74
C ALA A 32 6.73 2.40 8.96
N THR A 33 7.50 2.20 7.90
CA THR A 33 8.78 1.48 7.94
C THR A 33 9.74 1.93 6.85
N TRP A 34 10.94 1.35 6.86
CA TRP A 34 11.96 1.55 5.84
C TRP A 34 12.09 0.31 4.95
N ALA A 35 12.02 0.50 3.62
CA ALA A 35 12.34 -0.50 2.62
C ALA A 35 13.48 0.03 1.71
N ARG A 36 14.73 -0.34 2.03
CA ARG A 36 15.93 0.20 1.36
C ARG A 36 16.40 -0.72 0.23
N SER A 37 15.61 -0.80 -0.85
CA SER A 37 16.01 -1.54 -2.05
C SER A 37 17.24 -0.90 -2.71
N TRP A 38 18.05 -1.72 -3.39
CA TRP A 38 19.29 -1.27 -4.04
C TRP A 38 19.17 -1.16 -5.56
N TYR A 39 18.54 -2.15 -6.19
CA TYR A 39 18.44 -2.21 -7.64
C TYR A 39 17.39 -1.23 -8.15
N ALA A 40 17.74 -0.49 -9.22
CA ALA A 40 16.82 0.42 -9.89
C ALA A 40 15.55 -0.31 -10.38
N ASP A 41 15.67 -1.59 -10.74
CA ASP A 41 14.57 -2.41 -11.24
C ASP A 41 13.68 -2.99 -10.13
N SER A 42 13.95 -2.69 -8.85
CA SER A 42 13.11 -3.13 -7.71
C SER A 42 11.85 -2.26 -7.56
N THR A 43 11.05 -2.18 -8.63
CA THR A 43 9.83 -1.34 -8.73
C THR A 43 8.57 -2.13 -9.09
N ASP A 44 8.69 -3.43 -9.36
CA ASP A 44 7.56 -4.30 -9.71
C ASP A 44 6.51 -4.40 -8.58
N ILE A 45 5.24 -4.38 -8.96
CA ILE A 45 4.09 -4.60 -8.05
C ILE A 45 3.31 -5.82 -8.51
N ARG A 46 2.92 -6.70 -7.57
CA ARG A 46 2.18 -7.93 -7.84
C ARG A 46 1.16 -8.22 -6.76
N PHE A 47 0.06 -8.89 -7.13
CA PHE A 47 -0.84 -9.50 -6.15
C PHE A 47 -0.12 -10.62 -5.40
N PHE A 48 -0.41 -10.74 -4.11
CA PHE A 48 0.10 -11.81 -3.26
C PHE A 48 -1.07 -12.49 -2.52
N HIS A 49 -1.14 -13.80 -2.62
CA HIS A 49 -2.07 -14.65 -1.88
C HIS A 49 -1.37 -15.96 -1.53
N LYS A 50 -1.44 -16.39 -0.27
CA LYS A 50 -0.69 -17.56 0.23
C LYS A 50 -1.23 -18.91 -0.28
N GLY A 51 -2.44 -18.93 -0.86
CA GLY A 51 -3.03 -20.11 -1.49
C GLY A 51 -4.12 -20.82 -0.69
N SER A 52 -4.50 -20.33 0.49
CA SER A 52 -5.62 -20.86 1.28
C SER A 52 -6.74 -19.84 1.41
N GLY A 53 -7.99 -20.27 1.18
CA GLY A 53 -9.15 -19.38 1.16
C GLY A 53 -9.30 -18.65 -0.16
N GLU A 54 -10.28 -17.74 -0.20
CA GLU A 54 -10.56 -16.88 -1.35
C GLU A 54 -10.37 -15.42 -0.95
N VAL A 55 -9.83 -14.62 -1.86
CA VAL A 55 -9.73 -13.17 -1.74
C VAL A 55 -10.18 -12.54 -3.04
N SER A 56 -10.95 -11.48 -2.96
CA SER A 56 -11.30 -10.65 -4.11
C SER A 56 -10.58 -9.32 -3.98
N PHE A 57 -9.83 -8.94 -5.02
CA PHE A 57 -9.22 -7.61 -5.11
C PHE A 57 -10.17 -6.69 -5.88
N SER A 58 -10.42 -5.51 -5.33
CA SER A 58 -11.09 -4.43 -6.06
C SER A 58 -10.18 -3.85 -7.13
N ASN A 59 -10.68 -2.85 -7.88
CA ASN A 59 -9.83 -2.06 -8.76
C ASN A 59 -8.65 -1.46 -7.99
N VAL A 60 -7.44 -1.73 -8.46
CA VAL A 60 -6.21 -1.16 -7.90
C VAL A 60 -5.89 0.12 -8.67
N THR A 61 -5.70 1.22 -7.96
CA THR A 61 -5.27 2.50 -8.53
C THR A 61 -3.83 2.78 -8.12
N ILE A 62 -3.00 3.16 -9.09
CA ILE A 62 -1.59 3.50 -8.88
C ILE A 62 -1.40 4.97 -9.29
N TYR A 63 -0.85 5.75 -8.36
CA TYR A 63 -0.38 7.11 -8.61
C TYR A 63 1.15 7.10 -8.62
N GLU A 64 1.75 7.50 -9.74
CA GLU A 64 3.21 7.51 -9.91
C GLU A 64 3.75 8.94 -9.83
N GLY A 65 4.91 9.10 -9.19
CA GLY A 65 5.68 10.36 -9.14
C GLY A 65 5.51 11.18 -7.86
N LEU A 66 4.36 11.05 -7.16
CA LEU A 66 4.02 11.87 -5.98
C LEU A 66 4.07 13.37 -6.30
N VAL A 67 4.52 14.20 -5.35
CA VAL A 67 4.70 15.64 -5.51
C VAL A 67 6.07 16.05 -4.98
N ASP A 68 6.68 17.06 -5.61
CA ASP A 68 7.82 17.75 -5.00
C ASP A 68 7.33 18.60 -3.83
N ALA A 69 7.48 18.07 -2.62
CA ALA A 69 7.09 18.77 -1.41
C ALA A 69 7.97 20.00 -1.10
N TRP A 70 9.14 20.13 -1.76
CA TRP A 70 10.12 21.16 -1.46
C TRP A 70 10.77 21.75 -2.73
N PRO A 71 9.99 22.39 -3.62
CA PRO A 71 10.46 22.82 -4.95
C PRO A 71 11.60 23.84 -4.93
N GLU A 72 11.73 24.60 -3.85
CA GLU A 72 12.79 25.59 -3.68
C GLU A 72 14.12 24.99 -3.17
N ARG A 73 14.13 23.70 -2.77
CA ARG A 73 15.34 23.03 -2.30
C ARG A 73 16.11 22.46 -3.48
N LYS A 74 17.43 22.68 -3.49
CA LYS A 74 18.33 21.95 -4.40
C LYS A 74 18.40 20.49 -3.97
N ARG A 75 18.41 19.60 -4.96
CA ARG A 75 18.63 18.17 -4.77
C ARG A 75 20.06 17.87 -4.34
#